data_AF-A0A6F8TF99-F1
#
_entry.id   AF-A0A6F8TF99-F1
#
_cell.length_a   1.000
_cell.length_b   1.000
_cell.length_c   1.000
_cell.angle_alpha   90.00
_cell.angle_beta   90.00
_cell.angle_gamma   90.00
#
_symmetry.space_group_name_H-M   'P 1'
#
loop_
_entity.id
_entity.type
_entity.pdbx_description
1 polymer ?
#
loop_
_entity_poly.entity_id
_entity_poly.type
_entity_poly.pdbx_seq_one_letter_code
_entity_poly.pdbx_strand_id
1 'polypeptide(L)'
;MIHCLDQVIKPKLTHTNYNLLGRLATISSGSARPGFSAQARVRDEFGQLHYVQVEPEYGELELYSQVILIKVHKSHYVAKKISVSNDLFAPD
;
A
#
# COMPACT_ATOMS: atom_id res chain seq x y z
N MET A 1 9.56 0.71 55.90
CA MET A 1 9.97 -0.41 55.02
C MET A 1 9.14 -0.32 53.75
N ILE A 2 9.62 0.44 52.77
CA ILE A 2 8.91 0.68 51.50
C ILE A 2 9.25 -0.49 50.59
N HIS A 3 8.24 -1.32 50.30
CA HIS A 3 8.31 -2.36 49.31
C HIS A 3 8.28 -1.68 47.93
N CYS A 4 9.34 -1.84 47.15
CA CYS A 4 9.45 -1.32 45.79
C CYS A 4 8.39 -1.98 44.90
N LEU A 5 7.35 -1.21 44.54
CA LEU A 5 6.43 -1.55 43.46
C LEU A 5 7.17 -1.43 42.12
N ASP A 6 7.98 -2.43 41.80
CA ASP A 6 8.66 -2.57 40.50
C ASP A 6 7.77 -3.28 39.46
N GLN A 7 6.46 -3.08 39.51
CA GLN A 7 5.56 -3.53 38.45
C GLN A 7 5.49 -2.49 37.33
N VAL A 8 6.62 -2.30 36.65
CA VAL A 8 6.63 -1.57 35.38
C VAL A 8 5.99 -2.48 34.34
N ILE A 9 4.72 -2.20 34.00
CA ILE A 9 4.04 -2.83 32.87
C ILE A 9 4.85 -2.47 31.61
N LYS A 10 5.57 -3.46 31.05
CA LYS A 10 6.30 -3.25 29.79
C LYS A 10 5.30 -2.84 28.71
N PRO A 11 5.53 -1.75 27.97
CA PRO A 11 4.62 -1.34 26.90
C PRO A 11 4.52 -2.46 25.87
N LYS A 12 3.30 -2.92 25.61
CA LYS A 12 3.05 -3.82 24.47
C LYS A 12 3.13 -2.97 23.21
N LEU A 13 4.22 -3.12 22.46
CA LEU A 13 4.32 -2.62 21.09
C LEU A 13 3.18 -3.24 20.28
N THR A 14 2.11 -2.47 20.12
CA THR A 14 1.01 -2.85 19.23
C THR A 14 1.46 -2.42 17.85
N HIS A 15 1.84 -3.38 17.00
CA HIS A 15 2.07 -3.09 15.60
C HIS A 15 0.74 -2.60 15.02
N THR A 16 0.62 -1.29 14.83
CA THR A 16 -0.43 -0.70 14.01
C THR A 16 -0.19 -1.20 12.58
N ASN A 17 -0.88 -2.27 12.20
CA ASN A 17 -0.98 -2.63 10.79
C ASN A 17 -1.69 -1.47 10.10
N TYR A 18 -0.93 -0.67 9.36
CA TYR A 18 -1.49 0.38 8.52
C TYR A 18 -2.35 -0.27 7.43
N ASN A 19 -3.56 0.25 7.21
CA ASN A 19 -4.41 -0.24 6.13
C ASN A 19 -4.22 0.64 4.87
N LEU A 20 -3.55 0.08 3.87
CA LEU A 20 -3.28 0.77 2.60
C LEU A 20 -4.22 0.32 1.48
N LEU A 21 -5.11 -0.64 1.73
CA LEU A 21 -6.08 -1.06 0.73
C LEU A 21 -7.04 0.09 0.40
N GLY A 22 -7.38 0.22 -0.87
CA GLY A 22 -8.19 1.30 -1.43
C GLY A 22 -7.45 2.63 -1.57
N ARG A 23 -6.18 2.73 -1.15
CA ARG A 23 -5.43 3.97 -1.23
C ARG A 23 -4.77 4.18 -2.59
N LEU A 24 -4.66 5.45 -2.96
CA LEU A 24 -3.91 5.91 -4.12
C LEU A 24 -2.41 5.82 -3.84
N ALA A 25 -1.70 5.16 -4.75
CA ALA A 25 -0.26 5.05 -4.75
C ALA A 25 0.32 5.56 -6.07
N THR A 26 1.60 5.89 -6.05
CA THR A 26 2.35 6.24 -7.27
C THR A 26 3.53 5.30 -7.40
N ILE A 27 3.72 4.68 -8.57
CA ILE A 27 4.90 3.85 -8.83
C ILE A 27 6.16 4.72 -8.78
N SER A 28 7.15 4.30 -7.99
CA SER A 28 8.37 5.06 -7.71
C SER A 28 9.67 4.37 -8.14
N SER A 29 9.66 3.08 -8.49
CA SER A 29 10.86 2.40 -8.98
C SER A 29 10.58 1.45 -10.15
N GLY A 30 11.05 1.80 -11.35
CA GLY A 30 10.87 0.98 -12.55
C GLY A 30 9.41 0.84 -12.97
N SER A 31 9.11 -0.24 -13.70
CA SER A 31 7.75 -0.60 -14.10
C SER A 31 7.36 -1.93 -13.47
N ALA A 32 6.13 -2.03 -12.97
CA ALA A 32 5.60 -3.28 -12.41
C ALA A 32 5.01 -4.15 -13.52
N ARG A 33 5.29 -5.45 -13.50
CA ARG A 33 4.79 -6.44 -14.48
C ARG A 33 4.25 -7.66 -13.73
N PRO A 34 3.37 -8.48 -14.33
CA PRO A 34 2.96 -9.73 -13.70
C PRO A 34 4.19 -10.59 -13.38
N GLY A 35 4.33 -11.02 -12.13
CA GLY A 35 5.49 -11.73 -11.59
C GLY A 35 6.70 -10.85 -11.21
N PHE A 36 6.68 -9.53 -11.46
CA PHE A 36 7.76 -8.60 -11.14
C PHE A 36 7.24 -7.33 -10.47
N SER A 37 7.47 -7.21 -9.17
CA SER A 37 7.02 -6.04 -8.40
C SER A 37 7.88 -4.80 -8.62
N ALA A 38 7.24 -3.63 -8.49
CA ALA A 38 7.88 -2.33 -8.38
C ALA A 38 7.59 -1.71 -7.01
N GLN A 39 8.39 -0.74 -6.56
CA GLN A 39 8.01 0.07 -5.41
C GLN A 39 6.98 1.11 -5.79
N ALA A 40 6.03 1.34 -4.89
CA ALA A 40 5.11 2.44 -4.95
C ALA A 40 5.12 3.22 -3.64
N ARG A 41 4.94 4.53 -3.75
CA ARG A 41 4.73 5.44 -2.61
C ARG A 41 3.23 5.61 -2.35
N VAL A 42 2.81 5.46 -1.11
CA VAL A 42 1.41 5.58 -0.67
C VAL A 42 1.36 6.31 0.67
N ARG A 43 0.34 7.14 0.87
CA ARG A 43 0.12 7.84 2.15
C ARG A 43 -1.01 7.18 2.92
N ASP A 44 -0.80 6.88 4.20
CA ASP A 44 -1.86 6.36 5.08
C ASP A 44 -2.83 7.46 5.56
N GLU A 45 -3.73 7.11 6.48
CA GLU A 45 -4.77 8.01 7.00
C GLU A 45 -4.21 9.16 7.84
N PHE A 46 -3.03 8.98 8.41
CA PHE A 46 -2.32 9.99 9.18
C PHE A 46 -1.35 10.81 8.31
N GLY A 47 -1.30 10.52 7.00
CA GLY A 47 -0.43 11.18 6.05
C GLY A 47 1.02 10.66 6.05
N GLN A 48 1.32 9.58 6.78
CA GLN A 48 2.63 8.96 6.76
C GLN A 48 2.89 8.30 5.41
N LEU A 49 4.09 8.50 4.88
CA LEU A 49 4.52 7.92 3.61
C LEU A 49 5.04 6.50 3.81
N HIS A 50 4.51 5.56 3.02
CA HIS A 50 4.92 4.17 2.99
C HIS A 50 5.43 3.81 1.59
N TYR A 51 6.49 3.01 1.54
CA TYR A 51 7.00 2.41 0.31
C TYR A 51 6.65 0.93 0.32
N VAL A 52 5.83 0.50 -0.64
CA VAL A 52 5.32 -0.87 -0.71
C VAL A 52 5.66 -1.50 -2.05
N GLN A 53 5.86 -2.81 -2.05
CA GLN A 53 5.97 -3.59 -3.28
C GLN A 53 4.60 -3.72 -3.92
N VAL A 54 4.53 -3.50 -5.23
CA VAL A 54 3.29 -3.52 -6.01
C VAL A 54 3.49 -4.37 -7.25
N GLU A 55 2.54 -5.28 -7.48
CA GLU A 55 2.39 -6.03 -8.72
C GLU A 55 1.09 -5.57 -9.43
N PRO A 56 1.06 -5.50 -10.78
CA PRO A 56 -0.18 -5.22 -11.50
C PRO A 56 -1.20 -6.33 -11.34
N GLU A 57 -2.48 -5.95 -11.28
CA GLU A 57 -3.58 -6.88 -11.55
C GLU A 57 -3.57 -7.33 -13.02
N TYR A 58 -3.37 -6.37 -13.93
CA TYR A 58 -3.29 -6.58 -15.37
C TYR A 58 -2.30 -5.60 -16.01
N GLY A 59 -1.67 -6.00 -17.10
CA GLY A 59 -0.78 -5.13 -17.88
C GLY A 59 0.48 -4.70 -17.13
N GLU A 60 1.12 -3.63 -17.62
CA GLU A 60 2.28 -3.02 -16.96
C GLU A 60 1.88 -1.71 -16.25
N LEU A 61 2.49 -1.46 -15.09
CA LEU A 61 2.38 -0.17 -14.39
C LEU A 61 3.69 0.60 -14.59
N GLU A 62 3.62 1.67 -15.37
CA GLU A 62 4.77 2.52 -15.67
C GLU A 62 5.23 3.30 -14.44
N LEU A 63 6.49 3.73 -14.46
CA LEU A 63 7.01 4.67 -13.48
C LEU A 63 6.15 5.94 -13.43
N TYR A 64 5.87 6.44 -12.23
CA TYR A 64 5.01 7.60 -11.97
C TYR A 64 3.52 7.42 -12.29
N SER A 65 3.09 6.24 -12.73
CA SER A 65 1.67 5.96 -12.88
C SER A 65 0.94 5.98 -11.54
N GLN A 66 -0.28 6.52 -11.55
CA GLN A 66 -1.18 6.49 -10.40
C GLN A 66 -1.99 5.19 -10.41
N VAL A 67 -2.02 4.54 -9.25
CA VAL A 67 -2.64 3.23 -9.09
C VAL A 67 -3.43 3.18 -7.79
N ILE A 68 -4.41 2.28 -7.72
CA ILE A 68 -5.14 1.98 -6.49
C ILE A 68 -4.74 0.59 -5.99
N LEU A 69 -4.44 0.49 -4.69
CA LEU A 69 -4.12 -0.79 -4.06
C LEU A 69 -5.41 -1.56 -3.80
N ILE A 70 -5.60 -2.71 -4.45
CA ILE A 70 -6.88 -3.45 -4.41
C ILE A 70 -6.80 -4.74 -3.57
N LYS A 71 -5.60 -5.28 -3.36
CA LYS A 71 -5.39 -6.51 -2.61
C LYS A 71 -4.01 -6.49 -1.96
N VAL A 72 -3.90 -7.17 -0.81
CA VAL A 72 -2.63 -7.39 -0.12
C VAL A 72 -2.31 -8.89 -0.12
N HIS A 73 -1.11 -9.23 -0.56
CA HIS A 73 -0.50 -10.55 -0.35
C HIS A 73 0.52 -10.46 0.79
N LYS A 74 1.13 -11.59 1.17
CA LYS A 74 2.11 -11.62 2.27
C LYS A 74 3.29 -10.66 2.08
N SER A 75 3.68 -10.38 0.83
CA SER A 75 4.90 -9.62 0.50
C SER A 75 4.69 -8.35 -0.35
N HIS A 76 3.55 -8.23 -1.04
CA HIS A 76 3.28 -7.14 -1.97
C HIS A 76 1.79 -6.84 -2.05
N TYR A 77 1.46 -5.67 -2.57
CA TYR A 77 0.10 -5.29 -2.93
C TYR A 77 -0.15 -5.57 -4.41
N VAL A 78 -1.38 -5.90 -4.75
CA VAL A 78 -1.85 -5.86 -6.14
C VAL A 78 -2.46 -4.50 -6.38
N ALA A 79 -2.12 -3.87 -7.50
CA ALA A 79 -2.66 -2.58 -7.86
C ALA A 79 -3.24 -2.54 -9.28
N LYS A 80 -4.19 -1.63 -9.46
CA LYS A 80 -4.80 -1.33 -10.76
C LYS A 80 -4.46 0.08 -11.18
N LYS A 81 -4.09 0.27 -12.45
CA LYS A 81 -3.89 1.60 -13.03
C LYS A 81 -5.20 2.37 -13.00
N ILE A 82 -5.13 3.65 -12.64
CA ILE A 82 -6.27 4.55 -12.73
C ILE A 82 -6.32 5.08 -14.15
N SER A 83 -7.27 4.56 -14.93
CA SER A 83 -7.56 5.05 -16.26
C SER A 83 -8.31 6.38 -16.17
N VAL A 84 -7.99 7.31 -17.08
CA VAL A 84 -8.68 8.60 -17.20
C VAL A 84 -10.09 8.43 -17.79
N SER A 85 -10.26 7.42 -18.64
CA SER A 85 -11.52 7.10 -19.31
C SER A 85 -12.28 6.05 -18.51
N ASN A 86 -13.46 6.43 -18.01
CA ASN A 86 -14.42 5.51 -17.44
C ASN A 86 -15.44 5.11 -18.52
N ASP A 87 -14.98 4.48 -19.59
CA ASP A 87 -15.88 3.98 -20.66
C ASP A 87 -16.77 2.81 -20.16
N LEU A 88 -16.63 2.42 -18.88
CA LEU A 88 -17.50 1.45 -18.20
C LEU A 88 -18.98 1.88 -18.16
N PHE A 89 -19.29 3.15 -18.46
CA PHE A 89 -20.67 3.66 -18.57
C PHE A 89 -21.00 4.23 -19.94
N ALA A 90 -20.23 3.93 -20.99
CA ALA A 90 -20.65 4.28 -22.33
C ALA A 90 -21.94 3.50 -22.66
N PRO A 91 -23.06 4.16 -23.00
CA PRO A 91 -24.23 3.45 -23.52
C PRO A 91 -23.88 2.89 -24.91
N ASP A 92 -24.24 1.63 -25.16
CA ASP A 92 -24.18 0.97 -26.47
C ASP A 92 -24.92 1.79 -27.56
#